data_AF-A0A2R6BYQ2-F1
#
_entry.id   AF-A0A2R6BYQ2-F1
#
_cell.length_a   1.000
_cell.length_b   1.000
_cell.length_c   1.000
_cell.angle_alpha   90.00
_cell.angle_beta   90.00
_cell.angle_gamma   90.00
#
_symmetry.space_group_name_H-M   'P 1'
#
loop_
_entity.id
_entity.type
_entity.pdbx_description
1 polymer ?
#
loop_
_entity_poly.entity_id
_entity_poly.type
_entity_poly.pdbx_seq_one_letter_code
_entity_poly.pdbx_strand_id
1 'polypeptide(L)' 'MEIIEKILNQNSSEFVFKGEDHTLANILCSELRKVQGVLHSGYRIPHPLSNEVVVYVQTDGSISPK' A
#
# COMPACT_ATOMS: atom_id res chain seq x y z
N MET A 1 0.76 -10.33 -12.12
CA MET A 1 0.58 -9.34 -11.03
C MET A 1 -0.27 -8.22 -11.57
N GLU A 2 -1.50 -8.07 -11.07
CA GLU A 2 -2.36 -6.93 -11.38
C GLU A 2 -2.32 -5.98 -10.19
N ILE A 3 -2.19 -4.68 -10.47
CA ILE A 3 -2.21 -3.62 -9.46
C ILE A 3 -3.42 -2.74 -9.73
N ILE A 4 -4.30 -2.63 -8.74
CA ILE A 4 -5.46 -1.75 -8.81
C ILE A 4 -5.24 -0.63 -7.80
N GLU A 5 -5.15 0.60 -8.28
CA GLU A 5 -5.10 1.79 -7.44
C GLU A 5 -6.53 2.22 -7.09
N LYS A 6 -6.77 2.45 -5.80
CA LYS A 6 -7.98 3.04 -5.27
C LYS A 6 -7.61 4.29 -4.48
N ILE A 7 -7.89 5.45 -5.07
CA ILE A 7 -7.67 6.74 -4.44
C ILE A 7 -8.74 6.93 -3.35
N LEU A 8 -8.30 7.13 -2.11
CA LEU A 8 -9.22 7.41 -0.99
C LEU A 8 -9.38 8.92 -0.80
N ASN A 9 -8.26 9.65 -0.71
CA ASN A 9 -8.20 11.10 -0.57
C ASN A 9 -7.01 11.65 -1.37
N GLN A 10 -6.83 12.97 -1.43
CA GLN A 10 -5.70 13.60 -2.12
C GLN A 10 -4.33 13.07 -1.68
N ASN A 11 -4.18 12.74 -0.39
CA ASN A 11 -2.90 12.31 0.19
C ASN A 11 -2.94 10.86 0.68
N SER A 12 -3.93 10.06 0.27
CA SER A 12 -4.01 8.65 0.68
C SER A 12 -4.59 7.75 -0.40
N SER A 13 -3.92 6.64 -0.66
CA SER A 13 -4.33 5.64 -1.66
C SER A 13 -4.19 4.22 -1.11
N GLU A 14 -5.10 3.35 -1.55
CA GLU A 14 -4.99 1.90 -1.40
C GLU A 14 -4.53 1.28 -2.73
N PHE A 15 -3.59 0.35 -2.66
CA PHE A 15 -3.09 -0.43 -3.79
C PHE A 15 -3.43 -1.89 -3.55
N VAL A 16 -4.23 -2.48 -4.45
CA VAL A 16 -4.57 -3.89 -4.41
C VAL A 16 -3.63 -4.64 -5.33
N PHE A 17 -2.81 -5.52 -4.74
CA PHE A 17 -1.90 -6.39 -5.45
C PHE A 17 -2.49 -7.79 -5.51
N LYS A 18 -2.89 -8.24 -6.71
CA LYS A 18 -3.38 -9.60 -6.93
C LYS A 18 -2.23 -10.54 -7.31
N GLY A 19 -2.23 -11.71 -6.68
CA GLY A 19 -1.21 -12.76 -6.82
C GLY A 19 -0.04 -12.62 -5.85
N GLU A 20 -0.10 -11.68 -4.92
CA GLU A 20 0.98 -11.37 -3.98
C GLU A 20 0.55 -11.66 -2.54
N ASP A 21 1.54 -11.83 -1.67
CA ASP A 21 1.34 -12.20 -0.26
C ASP A 21 2.05 -11.23 0.70
N HIS A 22 2.16 -11.65 1.97
CA HIS A 22 2.84 -10.91 3.03
C HIS A 22 4.28 -10.54 2.69
N THR A 23 4.98 -11.33 1.87
CA THR A 23 6.39 -11.16 1.58
C THR A 23 6.64 -9.83 0.89
N LEU A 24 5.96 -9.59 -0.24
CA LEU A 24 6.06 -8.35 -1.00
C LEU A 24 5.55 -7.17 -0.16
N ALA A 25 4.35 -7.31 0.43
CA ALA A 25 3.70 -6.21 1.12
C ALA A 25 4.49 -5.74 2.36
N ASN A 26 5.10 -6.67 3.10
CA ASN A 26 5.89 -6.31 4.27
C ASN A 26 7.15 -5.53 3.91
N ILE A 27 7.88 -5.98 2.87
CA ILE A 27 9.07 -5.28 2.38
C ILE A 27 8.68 -3.90 1.84
N LEU A 28 7.62 -3.82 1.03
CA LEU A 28 7.16 -2.55 0.48
C LEU A 28 6.78 -1.55 1.56
N CYS A 29 5.97 -1.97 2.55
CA CYS A 29 5.62 -1.09 3.67
C CYS A 29 6.85 -0.67 4.48
N SER A 30 7.81 -1.57 4.70
CA SER A 30 9.07 -1.26 5.40
C SER A 30 9.86 -0.17 4.69
N GLU A 31 10.03 -0.27 3.37
CA GLU A 31 10.75 0.75 2.60
C GLU A 31 9.98 2.08 2.54
N LEU A 32 8.65 2.03 2.38
CA LEU A 32 7.82 3.25 2.36
C LEU A 32 7.89 4.02 3.68
N ARG A 33 8.04 3.36 4.84
CA ARG A 33 8.21 4.07 6.14
C ARG A 33 9.51 4.85 6.25
N LYS A 34 10.51 4.54 5.42
CA LYS A 34 11.79 5.26 5.39
C LYS A 34 11.73 6.53 4.54
N VAL A 35 10.73 6.64 3.66
CA VAL A 35 10.58 7.78 2.74
C VAL A 35 10.06 8.98 3.52
N GLN A 36 10.81 10.09 3.48
CA GLN A 36 10.36 11.35 4.05
C GLN A 36 9.12 11.84 3.29
N GLY A 37 8.07 12.20 4.04
CA GLY A 37 6.77 12.60 3.49
C GLY A 37 5.70 11.51 3.54
N VAL A 38 6.07 10.25 3.85
CA VAL A 38 5.11 9.19 4.16
C VAL A 38 4.76 9.26 5.65
N LEU A 39 3.50 9.57 5.95
CA LEU A 39 2.99 9.59 7.32
C LEU A 39 2.67 8.19 7.82
N HIS A 40 2.10 7.36 6.95
CA HIS A 40 1.70 6.00 7.29
C HIS A 40 1.78 5.06 6.10
N SER A 41 2.29 3.85 6.35
CA SER A 41 2.17 2.73 5.43
C SER A 41 1.82 1.46 6.20
N GLY A 42 0.93 0.68 5.63
CA GLY A 42 0.47 -0.59 6.20
C GLY A 42 -0.17 -1.45 5.13
N TYR A 43 -0.39 -2.71 5.43
CA TYR A 43 -1.08 -3.60 4.52
C TYR A 43 -2.04 -4.52 5.27
N ARG A 44 -3.03 -5.03 4.56
CA ARG A 44 -3.98 -6.03 5.07
C ARG A 44 -4.29 -7.05 3.98
N ILE A 45 -4.58 -8.27 4.42
CA ILE A 45 -5.14 -9.31 3.56
C ILE A 45 -6.64 -9.35 3.84
N PRO A 46 -7.51 -9.02 2.86
CA PRO A 46 -8.94 -8.95 3.07
C PRO A 46 -9.54 -10.31 3.43
N HIS A 47 -8.98 -11.39 2.87
CA HIS A 47 -9.38 -12.75 3.18
C HIS A 47 -8.18 -13.71 3.05
N PRO A 48 -7.88 -14.58 4.05
CA PRO A 48 -6.68 -15.44 4.03
C PRO A 48 -6.58 -16.40 2.84
N LEU A 49 -7.72 -16.79 2.25
CA LEU A 49 -7.76 -17.65 1.06
C LEU A 49 -7.72 -16.87 -0.27
N SER A 50 -7.70 -15.54 -0.22
CA SER A 50 -7.51 -14.69 -1.39
C SER A 50 -6.02 -14.38 -1.51
N ASN A 51 -5.42 -14.68 -2.66
CA ASN A 51 -4.05 -14.29 -2.96
C ASN A 51 -4.03 -12.81 -3.38
N GLU A 52 -4.50 -11.93 -2.51
CA GLU A 52 -4.47 -10.50 -2.74
C GLU A 52 -4.11 -9.76 -1.46
N VAL A 53 -3.32 -8.71 -1.62
CA VAL A 53 -2.90 -7.85 -0.52
C VAL A 53 -3.23 -6.40 -0.84
N VAL A 54 -3.79 -5.71 0.14
CA VAL A 54 -4.14 -4.30 0.03
C VAL A 54 -3.13 -3.50 0.84
N VAL A 55 -2.34 -2.68 0.15
CA VAL A 55 -1.36 -1.78 0.76
C VAL A 55 -1.99 -0.39 0.85
N TYR A 56 -1.98 0.18 2.04
CA TYR A 56 -2.43 1.54 2.31
C TYR A 56 -1.23 2.45 2.49
N VAL A 57 -1.25 3.60 1.82
CA VAL A 57 -0.23 4.64 1.93
C VAL A 57 -0.89 5.98 2.18
N GLN A 58 -0.38 6.71 3.16
CA GLN A 58 -0.77 8.08 3.47
C GLN A 58 0.46 8.98 3.49
N THR A 59 0.39 10.09 2.78
CA THR A 59 1.45 11.10 2.68
C THR A 59 1.02 12.40 3.37
N ASP A 60 1.99 13.28 3.61
CA ASP A 60 1.76 14.62 4.17
C ASP A 60 1.33 15.65 3.10
N GLY A 61 1.25 15.24 1.82
CA GLY A 61 0.92 16.09 0.68
C GLY A 61 2.13 16.74 0.01
N SER A 62 3.35 16.58 0.55
CA SER A 62 4.59 16.96 -0.14
C SER A 62 4.92 16.02 -1.30
N ILE A 63 4.51 14.76 -1.15
CA ILE A 63 4.65 13.70 -2.15
C ILE A 63 3.27 13.10 -2.46
N SER A 64 3.07 12.75 -3.73
CA SER A 64 1.92 11.97 -4.15
C SER A 64 2.06 10.53 -3.63
N PRO A 65 0.98 9.88 -3.15
CA PRO A 65 1.01 8.45 -2.79
C PRO A 65 1.28 7.50 -3.96
N LYS A 66 1.20 7.98 -5.21
CA LYS A 66 1.39 7.22 -6.46
C LYS A 66 2.83 7.24 -6.95
#